data_AF-A0A1J0R7Y7-F1
#
_entry.id   AF-A0A1J0R7Y7-F1
#
_cell.length_a   1.000
_cell.length_b   1.000
_cell.length_c   1.000
_cell.angle_alpha   90.00
_cell.angle_beta   90.00
_cell.angle_gamma   90.00
#
_symmetry.space_group_name_H-M   'P 1'
#
loop_
_entity.id
_entity.type
_entity.pdbx_description
1 polymer ?
#
loop_
_entity_poly.entity_id
_entity_poly.type
_entity_poly.pdbx_seq_one_letter_code
_entity_poly.pdbx_strand_id
1 'polypeptide(L)'
;MWKKSAGLFVAMFLMFSHVSGSQKDIVNEEEFKVLCEFVRLTERISKWVEGIGGKSEVDVTLLKERTTDILFGTGVNDVNGMTWKYYRQLDCGRDSGGLTDIAGEALVKDLICLCEGMDGQPNLEDLCYAGNAKRHKSNMWNGPDNHRKTWDDLRSKCTTGRGKSVPTETELQENKKRLQGLIKARKEGNVGDHLYTYGGGKDRGLHTCSGVGTESDGICVLYRKGPGLDNASGIKWLGNLEKLVKEVEKMNKEESTGGSTKPSTDGKPSMEKKPKPNTKPTTGENSPAKGSERPQRNGNPNAQTTTSTETGATTARPPEEQKSSAKIILQSIWVFFFLLFV
;
A
#
# COMPACT_ATOMS: atom_id res chain seq x y z
N MET A 1 -31.68 -8.97 59.97
CA MET A 1 -30.67 -8.12 59.31
C MET A 1 -30.41 -8.48 57.83
N TRP A 2 -31.31 -9.16 57.12
CA TRP A 2 -31.02 -9.68 55.77
C TRP A 2 -31.67 -8.91 54.59
N LYS A 3 -32.50 -7.90 54.86
CA LYS A 3 -33.21 -7.13 53.80
C LYS A 3 -32.48 -5.88 53.31
N LYS A 4 -31.36 -5.49 53.93
CA LYS A 4 -30.58 -4.29 53.53
C LYS A 4 -29.36 -4.59 52.67
N SER A 5 -28.94 -5.85 52.51
CA SER A 5 -27.81 -6.19 51.62
C SER A 5 -28.23 -6.43 50.16
N ALA A 6 -29.47 -6.84 49.90
CA ALA A 6 -29.92 -7.11 48.53
C ALA A 6 -30.05 -5.85 47.65
N GLY A 7 -30.41 -4.70 48.24
CA GLY A 7 -30.52 -3.44 47.50
C GLY A 7 -29.17 -2.86 47.04
N LEU A 8 -28.08 -3.21 47.73
CA LEU A 8 -26.74 -2.69 47.44
C LEU A 8 -26.07 -3.45 46.28
N PHE A 9 -26.38 -4.74 46.09
CA PHE A 9 -25.90 -5.50 44.94
C PHE A 9 -26.63 -5.14 43.63
N VAL A 10 -27.91 -4.80 43.67
CA VAL A 10 -28.66 -4.36 42.46
C VAL A 10 -28.19 -2.98 41.99
N ALA A 11 -27.91 -2.06 42.92
CA ALA A 11 -27.34 -0.75 42.57
C ALA A 11 -25.93 -0.87 41.99
N MET A 12 -25.12 -1.82 42.47
CA MET A 12 -23.77 -2.04 41.94
C MET A 12 -23.79 -2.69 40.54
N PHE A 13 -24.74 -3.61 40.26
CA PHE A 13 -24.92 -4.17 38.91
C PHE A 13 -25.50 -3.16 37.89
N LEU A 14 -26.34 -2.23 38.33
CA LEU A 14 -26.86 -1.17 37.45
C LEU A 14 -25.81 -0.10 37.14
N MET A 15 -24.82 0.11 38.01
CA MET A 15 -23.71 1.06 37.76
C MET A 15 -22.60 0.49 36.87
N PHE A 16 -22.52 -0.84 36.69
CA PHE A 16 -21.65 -1.46 35.68
C PHE A 16 -22.31 -1.68 34.32
N SER A 17 -23.63 -1.46 34.21
CA SER A 17 -24.38 -1.69 32.98
C SER A 17 -24.55 -0.46 32.08
N HIS A 18 -23.96 0.69 32.45
CA HIS A 18 -24.06 1.95 31.69
C HIS A 18 -22.71 2.63 31.39
N VAL A 19 -21.62 1.88 31.37
CA VAL A 19 -20.41 2.25 30.59
C VAL A 19 -20.21 1.22 29.47
N SER A 20 -21.29 0.93 28.74
CA SER A 20 -21.16 0.73 27.30
C SER A 20 -21.25 2.11 26.67
N GLY A 21 -20.28 2.99 26.99
CA GLY A 21 -19.99 4.08 26.08
C GLY A 21 -19.66 3.38 24.77
N SER A 22 -20.50 3.56 23.76
CA SER A 22 -20.23 3.08 22.41
C SER A 22 -18.88 3.66 22.01
N GLN A 23 -17.81 2.91 22.23
CA GLN A 23 -16.55 3.23 21.61
C GLN A 23 -16.88 3.13 20.13
N LYS A 24 -16.99 4.28 19.46
CA LYS A 24 -17.13 4.31 18.01
C LYS A 24 -15.91 3.56 17.51
N ASP A 25 -16.12 2.36 16.97
CA ASP A 25 -15.05 1.55 16.46
C ASP A 25 -14.38 2.32 15.32
N ILE A 26 -13.11 2.64 15.50
CA ILE A 26 -12.30 3.34 14.51
C ILE A 26 -12.07 2.37 13.36
N VAL A 27 -12.57 2.71 12.15
CA VAL A 27 -12.78 1.75 11.06
C VAL A 27 -11.52 0.99 10.65
N ASN A 28 -10.40 1.70 10.55
CA ASN A 28 -9.13 1.24 10.02
C ASN A 28 -7.97 1.49 11.01
N GLU A 29 -8.23 1.49 12.33
CA GLU A 29 -7.20 1.84 13.33
C GLU A 29 -5.99 0.91 13.28
N GLU A 30 -6.24 -0.40 13.27
CA GLU A 30 -5.18 -1.41 13.26
C GLU A 30 -4.46 -1.44 11.92
N GLU A 31 -5.20 -1.28 10.83
CA GLU A 31 -4.63 -1.15 9.49
C GLU A 31 -3.71 0.09 9.38
N PHE A 32 -4.17 1.24 9.89
CA PHE A 32 -3.38 2.46 9.93
C PHE A 32 -2.11 2.30 10.75
N LYS A 33 -2.20 1.72 11.96
CA LYS A 33 -1.03 1.46 12.82
C LYS A 33 0.01 0.59 12.10
N VAL A 34 -0.43 -0.46 11.40
CA VAL A 34 0.48 -1.33 10.65
C VAL A 34 1.15 -0.59 9.49
N LEU A 35 0.41 0.20 8.70
CA LEU A 35 1.01 1.00 7.63
C LEU A 35 1.96 2.09 8.17
N CYS A 36 1.68 2.66 9.34
CA CYS A 36 2.60 3.57 10.00
C CYS A 36 3.96 2.93 10.34
N GLU A 37 4.02 1.63 10.65
CA GLU A 37 5.30 0.98 10.87
C GLU A 37 6.15 0.97 9.59
N PHE A 38 5.54 0.73 8.43
CA PHE A 38 6.26 0.81 7.14
C PHE A 38 6.71 2.23 6.80
N VAL A 39 5.91 3.26 7.15
CA VAL A 39 6.32 4.66 7.03
C VAL A 39 7.56 4.90 7.89
N ARG A 40 7.54 4.48 9.16
CA ARG A 40 8.69 4.64 10.07
C ARG A 40 9.95 3.92 9.57
N LEU A 41 9.82 2.70 9.05
CA LEU A 41 10.95 1.97 8.48
C LEU A 41 11.55 2.76 7.31
N THR A 42 10.70 3.25 6.41
CA THR A 42 11.12 4.01 5.23
C THR A 42 11.81 5.32 5.62
N GLU A 43 11.26 6.06 6.60
CA GLU A 43 11.88 7.29 7.09
C GLU A 43 13.20 7.06 7.85
N ARG A 44 13.31 5.95 8.59
CA ARG A 44 14.57 5.56 9.23
C ARG A 44 15.66 5.27 8.21
N ILE A 45 15.30 4.63 7.09
CA ILE A 45 16.22 4.43 5.96
C ILE A 45 16.65 5.77 5.39
N SER A 46 15.70 6.69 5.12
CA SER A 46 16.01 8.04 4.62
C SER A 46 17.03 8.75 5.49
N LYS A 47 16.78 8.78 6.82
CA LYS A 47 17.65 9.43 7.79
C LYS A 47 19.02 8.77 7.87
N TRP A 48 19.07 7.44 7.80
CA TRP A 48 20.34 6.72 7.79
C TRP A 48 21.14 7.04 6.52
N VAL A 49 20.51 7.03 5.34
CA VAL A 49 21.14 7.36 4.06
C VAL A 49 21.72 8.77 4.05
N GLU A 50 21.08 9.74 4.69
CA GLU A 50 21.62 11.10 4.87
C GLU A 50 22.89 11.15 5.74
N GLY A 51 23.06 10.19 6.67
CA GLY A 51 24.17 10.14 7.61
C GLY A 51 25.39 9.34 7.15
N ILE A 52 25.31 8.61 6.03
CA ILE A 52 26.44 7.81 5.54
C ILE A 52 27.48 8.72 4.90
N GLY A 53 28.51 9.09 5.66
CA GLY A 53 29.71 9.74 5.12
C GLY A 53 30.60 8.75 4.38
N GLY A 54 31.12 9.13 3.21
CA GLY A 54 32.17 8.38 2.50
C GLY A 54 31.71 7.36 1.44
N LYS A 55 30.41 7.22 1.16
CA LYS A 55 29.92 6.48 -0.03
C LYS A 55 29.85 7.39 -1.26
N SER A 56 29.81 6.80 -2.46
CA SER A 56 29.69 7.57 -3.69
C SER A 56 28.38 8.38 -3.66
N GLU A 57 28.43 9.63 -4.12
CA GLU A 57 27.25 10.51 -4.20
C GLU A 57 26.12 9.87 -5.02
N VAL A 58 26.48 9.05 -6.01
CA VAL A 58 25.56 8.30 -6.86
C VAL A 58 24.77 7.25 -6.05
N ASP A 59 25.42 6.48 -5.18
CA ASP A 59 24.75 5.45 -4.38
C ASP A 59 23.78 6.07 -3.36
N VAL A 60 24.19 7.16 -2.71
CA VAL A 60 23.35 7.90 -1.76
C VAL A 60 22.11 8.46 -2.46
N THR A 61 22.28 9.03 -3.66
CA THR A 61 21.17 9.58 -4.45
C THR A 61 20.18 8.49 -4.84
N LEU A 62 20.66 7.33 -5.32
CA LEU A 62 19.82 6.20 -5.69
C LEU A 62 19.02 5.65 -4.50
N LEU A 63 19.63 5.54 -3.31
CA LEU A 63 18.93 5.08 -2.11
C LEU A 63 17.85 6.07 -1.64
N LYS A 64 18.11 7.38 -1.74
CA LYS A 64 17.10 8.42 -1.47
C LYS A 64 15.93 8.35 -2.44
N GLU A 65 16.21 8.19 -3.72
CA GLU A 65 15.18 8.05 -4.77
C GLU A 65 14.28 6.84 -4.47
N ARG A 66 14.87 5.66 -4.21
CA ARG A 66 14.10 4.45 -3.86
C ARG A 66 13.25 4.60 -2.61
N THR A 67 13.77 5.30 -1.60
CA THR A 67 13.03 5.59 -0.35
C THR A 67 11.81 6.47 -0.63
N THR A 68 11.98 7.46 -1.51
CA THR A 68 10.93 8.40 -1.93
C THR A 68 9.88 7.68 -2.79
N ASP A 69 10.34 6.84 -3.73
CA ASP A 69 9.49 6.00 -4.59
C ASP A 69 8.58 5.05 -3.80
N ILE A 70 9.05 4.50 -2.68
CA ILE A 70 8.23 3.63 -1.81
C ILE A 70 7.06 4.42 -1.20
N LEU A 71 7.31 5.67 -0.79
CA LEU A 71 6.28 6.51 -0.19
C LEU A 71 5.30 7.03 -1.22
N PHE A 72 5.79 7.64 -2.31
CA PHE A 72 4.97 8.45 -3.21
C PHE A 72 4.78 7.85 -4.60
N GLY A 73 5.49 6.78 -4.94
CA GLY A 73 5.49 6.16 -6.26
C GLY A 73 6.66 6.61 -7.12
N THR A 74 6.93 5.85 -8.18
CA THR A 74 8.12 6.02 -9.03
C THR A 74 8.21 7.41 -9.65
N GLY A 75 9.33 8.10 -9.40
CA GLY A 75 9.62 9.42 -9.97
C GLY A 75 8.78 10.55 -9.36
N VAL A 76 8.17 10.32 -8.20
CA VAL A 76 7.34 11.29 -7.50
C VAL A 76 8.03 11.72 -6.20
N ASN A 77 8.31 13.01 -6.05
CA ASN A 77 9.07 13.53 -4.92
C ASN A 77 8.24 13.68 -3.64
N ASP A 78 6.95 13.99 -3.77
CA ASP A 78 6.03 14.20 -2.65
C ASP A 78 4.56 13.98 -3.07
N VAL A 79 3.66 14.09 -2.10
CA VAL A 79 2.21 13.93 -2.30
C VAL A 79 1.60 14.90 -3.33
N ASN A 80 2.20 16.06 -3.58
CA ASN A 80 1.73 17.02 -4.58
C ASN A 80 2.03 16.55 -6.01
N GLY A 81 3.13 15.82 -6.18
CA GLY A 81 3.50 15.19 -7.45
C GLY A 81 2.70 13.91 -7.76
N MET A 82 1.95 13.38 -6.79
CA MET A 82 1.15 12.18 -6.99
C MET A 82 -0.03 12.46 -7.92
N THR A 83 -0.21 11.60 -8.93
CA THR A 83 -1.41 11.66 -9.77
C THR A 83 -2.57 10.96 -9.08
N TRP A 84 -3.65 11.70 -8.90
CA TRP A 84 -4.92 11.21 -8.36
C TRP A 84 -5.95 11.11 -9.49
N LYS A 85 -6.65 9.99 -9.55
CA LYS A 85 -7.69 9.76 -10.56
C LYS A 85 -8.93 10.57 -10.22
N TYR A 86 -9.87 10.65 -11.17
CA TYR A 86 -11.09 11.42 -10.94
C TYR A 86 -11.98 10.83 -9.83
N TYR A 87 -11.92 9.52 -9.63
CA TYR A 87 -12.69 8.81 -8.62
C TYR A 87 -11.80 7.96 -7.71
N ARG A 88 -12.15 7.92 -6.41
CA ARG A 88 -11.41 7.20 -5.36
C ARG A 88 -11.15 5.74 -5.70
N GLN A 89 -12.16 5.03 -6.20
CA GLN A 89 -12.04 3.60 -6.51
C GLN A 89 -11.06 3.28 -7.65
N LEU A 90 -10.64 4.27 -8.44
CA LEU A 90 -9.60 4.07 -9.46
C LEU A 90 -8.18 4.09 -8.86
N ASP A 91 -8.00 4.71 -7.69
CA ASP A 91 -6.74 4.72 -6.95
C ASP A 91 -6.71 3.66 -5.84
N CYS A 92 -7.84 3.48 -5.15
CA CYS A 92 -7.96 2.59 -4.00
C CYS A 92 -8.47 1.19 -4.39
N GLY A 93 -9.02 1.07 -5.59
CA GLY A 93 -9.34 -0.19 -6.24
C GLY A 93 -10.82 -0.53 -6.32
N ARG A 94 -11.13 -1.32 -7.34
CA ARG A 94 -12.47 -1.78 -7.70
C ARG A 94 -12.36 -3.06 -8.48
N ASP A 95 -13.34 -3.92 -8.27
CA ASP A 95 -13.60 -5.08 -9.11
C ASP A 95 -15.11 -5.21 -9.32
N SER A 96 -15.62 -4.39 -10.24
CA SER A 96 -17.04 -4.38 -10.57
C SER A 96 -17.25 -3.96 -12.02
N GLY A 97 -18.26 -4.58 -12.66
CA GLY A 97 -18.62 -4.27 -14.04
C GLY A 97 -17.55 -4.61 -15.08
N GLY A 98 -16.69 -5.62 -14.82
CA GLY A 98 -15.61 -6.02 -15.73
C GLY A 98 -14.39 -5.08 -15.73
N LEU A 99 -14.36 -4.10 -14.83
CA LEU A 99 -13.24 -3.19 -14.62
C LEU A 99 -12.51 -3.57 -13.33
N THR A 100 -11.19 -3.68 -13.42
CA THR A 100 -10.33 -3.97 -12.27
C THR A 100 -9.29 -2.86 -12.11
N ASP A 101 -9.40 -2.14 -11.01
CA ASP A 101 -8.46 -1.12 -10.56
C ASP A 101 -7.81 -1.63 -9.26
N ILE A 102 -6.49 -1.46 -9.10
CA ILE A 102 -5.73 -2.00 -7.95
C ILE A 102 -4.89 -0.91 -7.28
N ALA A 103 -4.79 -1.01 -5.96
CA ALA A 103 -3.91 -0.20 -5.12
C ALA A 103 -2.52 -0.85 -4.96
N GLY A 104 -1.69 -0.32 -4.06
CA GLY A 104 -0.40 -0.92 -3.72
C GLY A 104 0.80 -0.36 -4.49
N GLU A 105 0.61 0.68 -5.32
CA GLU A 105 1.72 1.32 -6.04
C GLU A 105 2.63 2.16 -5.13
N ALA A 106 2.05 2.84 -4.14
CA ALA A 106 2.73 3.77 -3.25
C ALA A 106 2.10 3.74 -1.85
N LEU A 107 2.93 3.71 -0.79
CA LEU A 107 2.46 3.58 0.58
C LEU A 107 1.55 4.75 1.02
N VAL A 108 1.87 5.97 0.61
CA VAL A 108 1.09 7.16 0.94
C VAL A 108 -0.28 7.14 0.28
N LYS A 109 -0.38 6.60 -0.95
CA LYS A 109 -1.67 6.44 -1.63
C LYS A 109 -2.57 5.48 -0.87
N ASP A 110 -2.03 4.34 -0.43
CA ASP A 110 -2.78 3.35 0.33
C ASP A 110 -3.24 3.90 1.69
N LEU A 111 -2.39 4.66 2.39
CA LEU A 111 -2.75 5.35 3.63
C LEU A 111 -3.88 6.36 3.43
N ILE A 112 -3.79 7.20 2.39
CA ILE A 112 -4.82 8.19 2.07
C ILE A 112 -6.14 7.49 1.74
N CYS A 113 -6.11 6.40 0.98
CA CYS A 113 -7.27 5.56 0.76
C CYS A 113 -7.89 5.13 2.10
N LEU A 114 -7.14 4.55 3.02
CA LEU A 114 -7.71 4.08 4.30
C LEU A 114 -8.27 5.20 5.20
N CYS A 115 -7.78 6.43 5.05
CA CYS A 115 -8.03 7.51 6.01
C CYS A 115 -8.84 8.70 5.45
N GLU A 116 -9.25 8.63 4.18
CA GLU A 116 -10.16 9.60 3.56
C GLU A 116 -11.43 8.93 3.06
N GLY A 117 -12.56 9.52 3.45
CA GLY A 117 -13.88 9.10 3.00
C GLY A 117 -14.42 9.95 1.86
N MET A 118 -15.63 9.60 1.43
CA MET A 118 -16.41 10.39 0.48
C MET A 118 -17.63 11.02 1.15
N ASP A 119 -18.06 12.18 0.65
CA ASP A 119 -19.29 12.83 1.07
C ASP A 119 -20.52 11.95 0.78
N GLY A 120 -21.59 12.12 1.58
CA GLY A 120 -22.85 11.38 1.42
C GLY A 120 -23.00 10.16 2.34
N GLN A 121 -21.99 9.86 3.16
CA GLN A 121 -22.08 8.87 4.22
C GLN A 121 -22.34 9.55 5.58
N PRO A 122 -23.49 9.31 6.24
CA PRO A 122 -23.70 9.79 7.60
C PRO A 122 -22.73 9.07 8.56
N ASN A 123 -22.19 9.82 9.53
CA ASN A 123 -21.39 9.29 10.66
C ASN A 123 -20.02 8.67 10.34
N LEU A 124 -19.41 9.03 9.21
CA LEU A 124 -18.08 8.59 8.81
C LEU A 124 -16.98 9.39 9.56
N GLU A 125 -16.99 9.30 10.89
CA GLU A 125 -16.00 9.86 11.81
C GLU A 125 -15.03 8.75 12.22
N ASP A 126 -13.83 9.12 12.65
CA ASP A 126 -12.85 8.20 13.22
C ASP A 126 -12.41 7.08 12.25
N LEU A 127 -11.89 7.43 11.07
CA LEU A 127 -11.46 6.42 10.10
C LEU A 127 -10.19 5.68 10.52
N CYS A 128 -9.08 6.40 10.64
CA CYS A 128 -7.79 5.83 11.01
C CYS A 128 -7.36 6.13 12.45
N TYR A 129 -7.92 7.18 13.04
CA TYR A 129 -7.70 7.58 14.43
C TYR A 129 -8.85 8.49 14.88
N ALA A 130 -8.99 8.69 16.19
CA ALA A 130 -10.03 9.54 16.75
C ALA A 130 -9.95 10.98 16.21
N GLY A 131 -11.08 11.51 15.75
CA GLY A 131 -11.23 12.80 15.09
C GLY A 131 -10.91 12.80 13.60
N ASN A 132 -10.47 11.67 13.01
CA ASN A 132 -10.20 11.58 11.58
C ASN A 132 -11.50 11.48 10.77
N ALA A 133 -11.99 12.62 10.30
CA ALA A 133 -13.24 12.73 9.54
C ALA A 133 -13.06 13.42 8.17
N LYS A 134 -11.89 13.25 7.54
CA LYS A 134 -11.60 13.85 6.22
C LYS A 134 -12.47 13.21 5.14
N ARG A 135 -13.14 14.05 4.35
CA ARG A 135 -14.07 13.62 3.30
C ARG A 135 -13.98 14.53 2.07
N HIS A 136 -14.27 13.92 0.92
CA HIS A 136 -14.28 14.60 -0.37
C HIS A 136 -15.57 14.34 -1.13
N LYS A 137 -16.02 15.30 -1.94
CA LYS A 137 -17.05 15.05 -2.94
C LYS A 137 -16.56 14.01 -3.95
N SER A 138 -17.47 13.18 -4.45
CA SER A 138 -17.16 12.13 -5.44
C SER A 138 -16.38 12.61 -6.65
N ASN A 139 -16.60 13.84 -7.07
CA ASN A 139 -15.96 14.49 -8.21
C ASN A 139 -14.74 15.36 -7.86
N MET A 140 -14.26 15.31 -6.61
CA MET A 140 -13.13 16.12 -6.12
C MET A 140 -11.97 15.27 -5.59
N TRP A 141 -11.98 13.96 -5.82
CA TRP A 141 -10.89 13.05 -5.43
C TRP A 141 -9.58 13.35 -6.17
N ASN A 142 -9.61 13.98 -7.34
CA ASN A 142 -8.37 14.30 -8.07
C ASN A 142 -7.64 15.55 -7.55
N GLY A 143 -8.07 16.17 -6.45
CA GLY A 143 -7.51 17.43 -5.94
C GLY A 143 -6.30 17.23 -5.03
N PRO A 144 -5.04 17.44 -5.49
CA PRO A 144 -3.83 17.07 -4.73
C PRO A 144 -3.65 17.86 -3.42
N ASP A 145 -4.09 19.12 -3.35
CA ASP A 145 -3.96 19.97 -2.16
C ASP A 145 -4.67 19.40 -0.93
N ASN A 146 -5.75 18.64 -1.16
CA ASN A 146 -6.53 18.03 -0.10
C ASN A 146 -5.77 16.86 0.52
N HIS A 147 -5.26 15.98 -0.33
CA HIS A 147 -4.47 14.81 0.06
C HIS A 147 -3.18 15.20 0.78
N ARG A 148 -2.57 16.32 0.41
CA ARG A 148 -1.39 16.84 1.11
C ARG A 148 -1.65 17.09 2.58
N LYS A 149 -2.71 17.84 2.90
CA LYS A 149 -3.04 18.17 4.30
C LYS A 149 -3.35 16.91 5.11
N THR A 150 -4.01 15.94 4.50
CA THR A 150 -4.24 14.65 5.14
C THR A 150 -2.93 13.92 5.37
N TRP A 151 -2.06 13.81 4.37
CA TRP A 151 -0.76 13.16 4.52
C TRP A 151 0.08 13.79 5.64
N ASP A 152 0.15 15.12 5.73
CA ASP A 152 0.89 15.81 6.79
C ASP A 152 0.37 15.41 8.19
N ASP A 153 -0.95 15.30 8.35
CA ASP A 153 -1.58 14.84 9.60
C ASP A 153 -1.28 13.35 9.86
N LEU A 154 -1.52 12.46 8.89
CA LEU A 154 -1.25 11.02 8.98
C LEU A 154 0.21 10.75 9.38
N ARG A 155 1.14 11.40 8.67
CA ARG A 155 2.58 11.28 8.91
C ARG A 155 2.91 11.70 10.33
N SER A 156 2.36 12.82 10.81
CA SER A 156 2.59 13.27 12.19
C SER A 156 2.16 12.22 13.22
N LYS A 157 1.04 11.51 12.98
CA LYS A 157 0.56 10.42 13.83
C LYS A 157 1.43 9.16 13.74
N CYS A 158 2.05 8.90 12.60
CA CYS A 158 3.01 7.81 12.48
C CYS A 158 4.31 8.10 13.25
N THR A 159 4.76 9.35 13.41
CA THR A 159 6.12 9.65 13.93
C THR A 159 6.38 9.42 15.43
N THR A 160 5.44 8.89 16.21
CA THR A 160 5.61 8.58 17.64
C THR A 160 6.47 7.33 17.90
N GLY A 161 7.79 7.50 17.94
CA GLY A 161 8.72 6.64 18.70
C GLY A 161 9.32 5.39 18.02
N ARG A 162 10.58 5.14 18.41
CA ARG A 162 11.52 4.00 18.21
C ARG A 162 12.25 3.83 16.87
N GLY A 163 13.56 3.56 17.03
CA GLY A 163 14.52 3.16 16.01
C GLY A 163 15.50 4.26 15.60
N LYS A 164 16.65 4.37 16.29
CA LYS A 164 17.82 5.12 15.75
C LYS A 164 18.67 4.27 14.81
N SER A 165 18.45 2.96 14.81
CA SER A 165 19.20 1.99 14.00
C SER A 165 18.56 1.80 12.64
N VAL A 166 19.37 1.34 11.69
CA VAL A 166 18.91 0.85 10.38
C VAL A 166 17.86 -0.25 10.59
N PRO A 167 16.73 -0.22 9.87
CA PRO A 167 15.78 -1.33 9.83
C PRO A 167 16.42 -2.65 9.46
N THR A 168 15.92 -3.74 10.03
CA THR A 168 16.36 -5.11 9.70
C THR A 168 15.29 -5.85 8.90
N GLU A 169 15.71 -6.88 8.17
CA GLU A 169 14.82 -7.78 7.46
C GLU A 169 13.85 -8.47 8.43
N THR A 170 14.29 -8.83 9.64
CA THR A 170 13.42 -9.39 10.70
C THR A 170 12.30 -8.43 11.09
N GLU A 171 12.64 -7.16 11.37
CA GLU A 171 11.66 -6.12 11.73
C GLU A 171 10.63 -5.92 10.60
N LEU A 172 11.09 -5.90 9.35
CA LEU A 172 10.20 -5.81 8.19
C LEU A 172 9.27 -7.03 8.08
N GLN A 173 9.80 -8.25 8.27
CA GLN A 173 9.01 -9.48 8.17
C GLN A 173 7.96 -9.59 9.28
N GLU A 174 8.24 -9.10 10.48
CA GLU A 174 7.25 -9.01 11.56
C GLU A 174 6.09 -8.08 11.18
N ASN A 175 6.39 -6.90 10.64
CA ASN A 175 5.37 -5.96 10.16
C ASN A 175 4.59 -6.52 8.97
N LYS A 176 5.26 -7.22 8.04
CA LYS A 176 4.62 -7.90 6.92
C LYS A 176 3.63 -8.96 7.39
N LYS A 177 3.96 -9.75 8.41
CA LYS A 177 3.01 -10.73 8.99
C LYS A 177 1.77 -10.06 9.57
N ARG A 178 1.92 -8.91 10.24
CA ARG A 178 0.79 -8.13 10.75
C ARG A 178 -0.09 -7.61 9.62
N LEU A 179 0.52 -7.10 8.55
CA LEU A 179 -0.18 -6.69 7.33
C LEU A 179 -0.97 -7.86 6.71
N GLN A 180 -0.32 -9.00 6.50
CA GLN A 180 -0.94 -10.20 5.92
C GLN A 180 -2.13 -10.70 6.72
N GLY A 181 -2.06 -10.65 8.06
CA GLY A 181 -3.13 -11.07 8.95
C GLY A 181 -4.39 -10.20 8.89
N LEU A 182 -4.26 -8.95 8.40
CA LEU A 182 -5.35 -7.99 8.25
C LEU A 182 -5.89 -7.93 6.80
N ILE A 183 -5.19 -8.55 5.84
CA ILE A 183 -5.64 -8.66 4.45
C ILE A 183 -6.71 -9.76 4.35
N LYS A 184 -7.88 -9.39 3.83
CA LYS A 184 -9.08 -10.22 3.79
C LYS A 184 -9.36 -10.71 2.36
N ALA A 185 -9.60 -12.01 2.23
CA ALA A 185 -10.14 -12.61 1.02
C ALA A 185 -11.67 -12.46 0.98
N ARG A 186 -12.25 -12.50 -0.22
CA ARG A 186 -13.70 -12.51 -0.38
C ARG A 186 -14.29 -13.86 0.03
N LYS A 187 -15.51 -13.84 0.56
CA LYS A 187 -16.27 -15.06 0.92
C LYS A 187 -16.89 -15.74 -0.31
N GLU A 188 -17.29 -14.94 -1.30
CA GLU A 188 -18.00 -15.39 -2.50
C GLU A 188 -17.10 -15.13 -3.70
N GLY A 189 -16.69 -16.21 -4.36
CA GLY A 189 -15.81 -16.18 -5.52
C GLY A 189 -15.29 -17.57 -5.81
N ASN A 190 -15.16 -17.93 -7.08
CA ASN A 190 -14.38 -19.10 -7.45
C ASN A 190 -12.98 -18.96 -6.82
N VAL A 191 -12.32 -20.07 -6.54
CA VAL A 191 -10.99 -20.19 -5.89
C VAL A 191 -9.86 -19.40 -6.63
N GLY A 192 -10.19 -18.72 -7.74
CA GLY A 192 -9.33 -17.86 -8.56
C GLY A 192 -9.56 -16.35 -8.46
N ASP A 193 -10.39 -15.83 -7.54
CA ASP A 193 -10.48 -14.37 -7.35
C ASP A 193 -9.17 -13.84 -6.74
N HIS A 194 -8.29 -13.37 -7.64
CA HIS A 194 -6.93 -12.92 -7.36
C HIS A 194 -6.87 -11.55 -6.68
N LEU A 195 -7.86 -11.19 -5.87
CA LEU A 195 -7.97 -9.87 -5.26
C LEU A 195 -8.23 -9.99 -3.76
N TYR A 196 -7.52 -9.16 -3.00
CA TYR A 196 -7.61 -9.08 -1.56
C TYR A 196 -7.89 -7.66 -1.12
N THR A 197 -8.55 -7.51 0.01
CA THR A 197 -8.89 -6.19 0.55
C THR A 197 -8.17 -5.96 1.87
N TYR A 198 -7.75 -4.73 2.10
CA TYR A 198 -7.23 -4.28 3.39
C TYR A 198 -8.03 -3.08 3.89
N GLY A 199 -8.43 -3.11 5.17
CA GLY A 199 -9.34 -2.13 5.76
C GLY A 199 -10.83 -2.44 5.55
N GLY A 200 -11.68 -1.43 5.79
CA GLY A 200 -13.10 -1.42 5.52
C GLY A 200 -14.00 -1.92 6.66
N GLY A 201 -13.44 -2.26 7.82
CA GLY A 201 -14.22 -2.65 9.01
C GLY A 201 -15.09 -3.90 8.86
N LYS A 202 -14.90 -4.70 7.81
CA LYS A 202 -15.63 -5.95 7.56
C LYS A 202 -14.77 -7.16 7.90
N ASP A 203 -15.41 -8.30 8.14
CA ASP A 203 -14.75 -9.60 8.37
C ASP A 203 -14.34 -10.32 7.06
N ARG A 204 -14.70 -9.74 5.91
CA ARG A 204 -14.47 -10.28 4.57
C ARG A 204 -13.87 -9.23 3.64
N GLY A 205 -13.30 -9.70 2.54
CA GLY A 205 -12.86 -8.84 1.44
C GLY A 205 -14.04 -8.15 0.75
N LEU A 206 -13.80 -6.92 0.29
CA LEU A 206 -14.74 -6.07 -0.43
C LEU A 206 -14.49 -6.15 -1.95
N HIS A 207 -15.48 -5.78 -2.73
CA HIS A 207 -15.37 -5.71 -4.19
C HIS A 207 -14.89 -4.34 -4.65
N THR A 208 -15.34 -3.29 -3.98
CA THR A 208 -15.01 -1.91 -4.33
C THR A 208 -14.48 -1.20 -3.11
N CYS A 209 -13.51 -0.31 -3.34
CA CYS A 209 -13.03 0.63 -2.36
C CYS A 209 -13.36 2.04 -2.87
N SER A 210 -14.64 2.42 -2.82
CA SER A 210 -15.09 3.76 -3.19
C SER A 210 -15.19 4.70 -2.00
N GLY A 211 -15.09 4.17 -0.77
CA GLY A 211 -15.37 4.91 0.45
C GLY A 211 -16.86 4.97 0.83
N VAL A 212 -17.73 4.28 0.08
CA VAL A 212 -19.15 4.13 0.41
C VAL A 212 -19.36 2.80 1.14
N GLY A 213 -19.63 2.85 2.45
CA GLY A 213 -19.99 1.69 3.25
C GLY A 213 -21.27 1.01 2.76
N THR A 214 -21.09 -0.16 2.15
CA THR A 214 -22.16 -1.12 1.82
C THR A 214 -21.71 -2.53 2.21
N GLU A 215 -22.39 -3.56 1.72
CA GLU A 215 -21.97 -4.95 1.92
C GLU A 215 -20.73 -5.34 1.10
N SER A 216 -20.51 -4.70 -0.05
CA SER A 216 -19.43 -5.01 -0.99
C SER A 216 -18.50 -3.82 -1.28
N ASP A 217 -18.73 -2.69 -0.62
CA ASP A 217 -17.98 -1.45 -0.77
C ASP A 217 -17.64 -0.83 0.59
N GLY A 218 -16.56 -0.06 0.66
CA GLY A 218 -16.11 0.60 1.89
C GLY A 218 -14.82 1.41 1.73
N ILE A 219 -14.31 1.85 2.89
CA ILE A 219 -13.05 2.58 2.99
C ILE A 219 -11.92 1.58 3.14
N CYS A 220 -11.41 1.13 2.02
CA CYS A 220 -10.40 0.09 1.93
C CYS A 220 -9.38 0.40 0.83
N VAL A 221 -8.45 -0.54 0.66
CA VAL A 221 -7.60 -0.69 -0.52
C VAL A 221 -7.72 -2.12 -1.07
N LEU A 222 -7.70 -2.26 -2.39
CA LEU A 222 -7.79 -3.53 -3.10
C LEU A 222 -6.44 -3.89 -3.71
N TYR A 223 -5.87 -5.01 -3.28
CA TYR A 223 -4.61 -5.54 -3.78
C TYR A 223 -4.82 -6.73 -4.69
N ARG A 224 -3.91 -6.87 -5.66
CA ARG A 224 -3.81 -8.10 -6.44
C ARG A 224 -3.04 -9.17 -5.67
N LYS A 225 -3.42 -10.43 -5.88
CA LYS A 225 -2.57 -11.57 -5.57
C LYS A 225 -1.32 -11.50 -6.46
N GLY A 226 -0.16 -11.40 -5.82
CA GLY A 226 1.12 -11.51 -6.52
C GLY A 226 1.49 -12.97 -6.83
N PRO A 227 2.61 -13.19 -7.54
CA PRO A 227 3.15 -14.52 -7.72
C PRO A 227 3.53 -15.13 -6.36
N GLY A 228 2.86 -16.24 -6.01
CA GLY A 228 3.08 -16.95 -4.74
C GLY A 228 1.78 -17.27 -3.98
N LEU A 229 1.94 -17.80 -2.76
CA LEU A 229 0.83 -18.10 -1.85
C LEU A 229 0.54 -16.96 -0.86
N ASP A 230 1.37 -15.91 -0.85
CA ASP A 230 1.28 -14.76 0.05
C ASP A 230 0.27 -13.71 -0.47
N ASN A 231 -0.68 -13.30 0.39
CA ASN A 231 -1.73 -12.32 0.08
C ASN A 231 -1.24 -10.86 -0.01
N ALA A 232 -0.01 -10.56 0.43
CA ALA A 232 0.63 -9.25 0.32
C ALA A 232 1.64 -9.16 -0.84
N SER A 233 1.91 -10.27 -1.54
CA SER A 233 2.96 -10.34 -2.58
C SER A 233 2.73 -9.45 -3.80
N GLY A 234 1.49 -9.01 -4.04
CA GLY A 234 1.17 -8.10 -5.15
C GLY A 234 1.35 -6.62 -4.81
N ILE A 235 1.71 -6.28 -3.57
CA ILE A 235 1.88 -4.90 -3.13
C ILE A 235 3.26 -4.39 -3.56
N LYS A 236 3.29 -3.46 -4.52
CA LYS A 236 4.52 -2.97 -5.16
C LYS A 236 5.43 -2.22 -4.21
N TRP A 237 4.88 -1.27 -3.42
CA TRP A 237 5.69 -0.51 -2.46
C TRP A 237 6.33 -1.43 -1.41
N LEU A 238 5.63 -2.50 -0.99
CA LEU A 238 6.14 -3.46 -0.01
C LEU A 238 7.30 -4.27 -0.58
N GLY A 239 7.15 -4.80 -1.80
CA GLY A 239 8.23 -5.54 -2.46
C GLY A 239 9.47 -4.68 -2.75
N ASN A 240 9.28 -3.38 -2.98
CA ASN A 240 10.39 -2.43 -3.10
C ASN A 240 11.08 -2.17 -1.75
N LEU A 241 10.30 -2.03 -0.68
CA LEU A 241 10.83 -1.87 0.68
C LEU A 241 11.60 -3.11 1.15
N GLU A 242 11.13 -4.32 0.84
CA GLU A 242 11.87 -5.57 1.12
C GLU A 242 13.27 -5.58 0.51
N LYS A 243 13.38 -5.19 -0.76
CA LYS A 243 14.68 -5.09 -1.44
C LYS A 243 15.56 -4.01 -0.80
N LEU A 244 14.98 -2.85 -0.50
CA LEU A 244 15.71 -1.73 0.08
C LEU A 244 16.24 -2.07 1.48
N VAL A 245 15.41 -2.63 2.37
CA VAL A 245 15.81 -3.05 3.73
C VAL A 245 16.97 -4.03 3.68
N LYS A 246 16.88 -5.04 2.81
CA LYS A 246 17.96 -6.03 2.63
C LYS A 246 19.29 -5.39 2.22
N GLU A 247 19.24 -4.43 1.30
CA GLU A 247 20.41 -3.71 0.81
C GLU A 247 21.05 -2.84 1.92
N VAL A 248 20.25 -2.02 2.60
CA VAL A 248 20.76 -1.10 3.64
C VAL A 248 21.24 -1.85 4.88
N GLU A 249 20.59 -2.95 5.26
CA GLU A 249 21.06 -3.80 6.37
C GLU A 249 22.42 -4.42 6.04
N LYS A 250 22.60 -4.92 4.82
CA LYS A 250 23.89 -5.47 4.35
C LYS A 250 24.99 -4.41 4.41
N MET A 251 24.73 -3.22 3.86
CA MET A 251 25.67 -2.11 3.87
C MET A 251 26.06 -1.68 5.29
N ASN A 252 25.10 -1.66 6.22
CA ASN A 252 25.35 -1.30 7.62
C ASN A 252 26.25 -2.33 8.33
N LYS A 253 26.10 -3.63 8.02
CA LYS A 253 26.98 -4.71 8.53
C LYS A 253 28.40 -4.62 7.98
N GLU A 254 28.55 -4.27 6.71
CA GLU A 254 29.86 -4.10 6.07
C GLU A 254 30.64 -2.92 6.66
N GLU A 255 29.96 -1.79 6.92
CA GLU A 255 30.55 -0.62 7.56
C GLU A 255 31.03 -0.90 8.99
N SER A 256 30.24 -1.66 9.77
CA SER A 256 30.61 -2.07 11.12
C SER A 256 31.70 -3.14 11.18
N THR A 257 31.96 -3.86 10.09
CA THR A 257 33.05 -4.86 9.99
C THR A 257 34.34 -4.25 9.43
N GLY A 258 34.26 -3.25 8.56
CA GLY A 258 35.41 -2.58 7.94
C GLY A 258 36.24 -1.69 8.89
N GLY A 259 35.66 -1.27 10.02
CA GLY A 259 36.34 -0.46 11.05
C GLY A 259 37.34 -1.23 11.94
N SER A 260 37.44 -2.56 11.83
CA SER A 260 38.32 -3.39 12.66
C SER A 260 39.56 -3.90 11.93
N THR A 261 40.00 -3.24 10.85
CA THR A 261 41.35 -3.49 10.31
C THR A 261 42.34 -2.59 11.06
N LYS A 262 42.80 -3.09 12.21
CA LYS A 262 43.94 -2.56 12.96
C LYS A 262 45.12 -2.39 11.97
N PRO A 263 45.74 -1.20 11.84
CA PRO A 263 47.00 -1.10 11.12
C PRO A 263 48.08 -1.73 12.00
N SER A 264 48.28 -3.03 11.82
CA SER A 264 49.48 -3.72 12.25
C SER A 264 50.40 -3.74 11.04
N THR A 265 51.46 -2.95 11.06
CA THR A 265 52.84 -3.47 11.13
C THR A 265 53.79 -2.28 11.22
N ASP A 266 54.43 -2.15 12.37
CA ASP A 266 55.68 -1.43 12.55
C ASP A 266 56.73 -1.92 11.55
N GLY A 267 57.27 -1.00 10.75
CA GLY A 267 58.38 -1.24 9.85
C GLY A 267 59.00 0.08 9.39
N LYS A 268 59.89 0.64 10.21
CA LYS A 268 60.74 1.81 9.89
C LYS A 268 61.80 1.44 8.80
N PRO A 269 62.53 2.40 8.20
CA PRO A 269 62.62 2.59 6.77
C PRO A 269 63.98 2.15 6.19
N SER A 270 64.05 1.89 4.88
CA SER A 270 65.33 1.74 4.17
C SER A 270 65.38 2.64 2.95
N MET A 271 66.42 3.47 2.90
CA MET A 271 66.75 4.39 1.81
C MET A 271 67.17 3.67 0.53
N GLU A 272 66.65 4.17 -0.59
CA GLU A 272 67.40 4.62 -1.78
C GLU A 272 68.58 3.77 -2.31
N LYS A 273 68.41 3.21 -3.53
CA LYS A 273 69.35 3.43 -4.65
C LYS A 273 68.83 2.90 -5.99
N LYS A 274 68.70 3.82 -6.94
CA LYS A 274 68.75 3.58 -8.40
C LYS A 274 70.15 3.06 -8.79
N PRO A 275 70.31 2.32 -9.90
CA PRO A 275 70.45 2.97 -11.21
C PRO A 275 69.85 2.23 -12.43
N LYS A 276 69.56 3.00 -13.50
CA LYS A 276 69.43 2.54 -14.90
C LYS A 276 70.85 2.27 -15.48
N PRO A 277 71.01 1.47 -16.56
CA PRO A 277 71.02 2.06 -17.91
C PRO A 277 70.44 1.19 -19.07
N ASN A 278 69.94 1.91 -20.09
CA ASN A 278 69.94 1.72 -21.56
C ASN A 278 70.08 0.30 -22.18
N THR A 279 69.38 -0.08 -23.27
CA THR A 279 69.49 0.50 -24.63
C THR A 279 68.44 -0.12 -25.60
N LYS A 280 67.63 0.73 -26.27
CA LYS A 280 67.21 0.86 -27.70
C LYS A 280 67.15 -0.35 -28.72
N PRO A 281 66.64 -0.21 -29.98
CA PRO A 281 65.33 -0.73 -30.45
C PRO A 281 65.37 -1.54 -31.78
N THR A 282 64.27 -2.19 -32.18
CA THR A 282 64.00 -2.62 -33.58
C THR A 282 62.47 -2.68 -33.78
N THR A 283 61.80 -1.79 -34.51
CA THR A 283 61.67 -1.62 -35.98
C THR A 283 60.92 -2.77 -36.70
N GLY A 284 59.83 -2.40 -37.41
CA GLY A 284 59.21 -3.17 -38.49
C GLY A 284 57.68 -3.29 -38.33
N GLU A 285 56.86 -2.33 -38.77
CA GLU A 285 56.38 -2.05 -40.14
C GLU A 285 55.09 -2.82 -40.57
N ASN A 286 54.12 -2.03 -41.06
CA ASN A 286 53.12 -2.30 -42.11
C ASN A 286 51.65 -2.65 -41.74
N SER A 287 50.75 -1.67 -41.98
CA SER A 287 49.35 -1.85 -42.44
C SER A 287 49.32 -1.98 -43.99
N PRO A 288 48.19 -2.04 -44.76
CA PRO A 288 46.74 -2.02 -44.44
C PRO A 288 45.80 -2.92 -45.33
N ALA A 289 44.48 -2.88 -45.00
CA ALA A 289 43.29 -2.77 -45.90
C ALA A 289 42.45 -3.98 -46.42
N LYS A 290 41.13 -3.68 -46.50
CA LYS A 290 39.98 -4.25 -47.28
C LYS A 290 39.35 -5.56 -46.78
N GLY A 291 38.03 -5.73 -46.72
CA GLY A 291 36.84 -4.93 -47.09
C GLY A 291 35.57 -5.82 -47.08
N SER A 292 34.39 -5.17 -47.16
CA SER A 292 33.03 -5.61 -47.59
C SER A 292 32.58 -7.07 -47.30
N GLU A 293 31.41 -7.37 -46.70
CA GLU A 293 30.08 -7.18 -47.28
C GLU A 293 28.98 -7.36 -46.22
N ARG A 294 27.89 -6.62 -46.40
CA ARG A 294 26.56 -6.82 -45.81
C ARG A 294 25.74 -7.69 -46.76
N PRO A 295 24.69 -8.38 -46.29
CA PRO A 295 23.40 -8.09 -46.91
C PRO A 295 22.26 -7.88 -45.92
N GLN A 296 21.37 -6.98 -46.32
CA GLN A 296 20.08 -6.65 -45.73
C GLN A 296 19.04 -6.85 -46.85
N ARG A 297 17.92 -7.52 -46.58
CA ARG A 297 16.62 -7.42 -47.32
C ARG A 297 15.55 -8.15 -46.47
N ASN A 298 14.60 -7.47 -45.81
CA ASN A 298 13.39 -6.75 -46.25
C ASN A 298 12.38 -7.57 -47.07
N GLY A 299 11.12 -7.58 -46.59
CA GLY A 299 9.92 -7.92 -47.35
C GLY A 299 8.64 -8.08 -46.51
N ASN A 300 7.93 -6.97 -46.23
CA ASN A 300 6.47 -6.89 -45.98
C ASN A 300 5.76 -6.79 -47.39
N PRO A 301 4.42 -6.67 -47.61
CA PRO A 301 3.25 -6.61 -46.72
C PRO A 301 1.99 -7.40 -47.20
N ASN A 302 0.92 -7.45 -46.39
CA ASN A 302 -0.44 -7.12 -46.88
C ASN A 302 -1.49 -6.94 -45.78
N ALA A 303 -2.40 -6.01 -46.06
CA ALA A 303 -3.55 -5.59 -45.26
C ALA A 303 -4.78 -6.46 -45.50
N GLN A 304 -5.68 -6.55 -44.52
CA GLN A 304 -7.11 -6.67 -44.83
C GLN A 304 -7.98 -6.02 -43.75
N THR A 305 -8.70 -5.01 -44.21
CA THR A 305 -9.85 -4.36 -43.60
C THR A 305 -11.06 -5.29 -43.64
N THR A 306 -11.83 -5.35 -42.56
CA THR A 306 -13.26 -5.71 -42.62
C THR A 306 -14.07 -4.78 -41.74
N THR A 307 -14.80 -3.90 -42.42
CA THR A 307 -15.96 -3.17 -41.92
C THR A 307 -17.18 -4.07 -42.12
N SER A 308 -18.02 -4.20 -41.10
CA SER A 308 -19.43 -4.61 -41.27
C SER A 308 -20.30 -3.72 -40.39
N THR A 309 -21.27 -3.07 -41.05
CA THR A 309 -22.32 -2.21 -40.50
C THR A 309 -23.65 -2.96 -40.60
N GLU A 310 -24.58 -2.63 -39.69
CA GLU A 310 -26.03 -2.97 -39.63
C GLU A 310 -26.40 -4.45 -39.36
N THR A 311 -27.30 -4.76 -38.41
CA THR A 311 -28.69 -4.30 -38.37
C THR A 311 -29.25 -4.39 -36.94
N GLY A 312 -30.09 -3.42 -36.55
CA GLY A 312 -30.85 -3.47 -35.31
C GLY A 312 -31.90 -4.59 -35.30
N ALA A 313 -32.08 -5.21 -34.14
CA ALA A 313 -33.26 -5.99 -33.82
C ALA A 313 -33.64 -5.70 -32.37
N THR A 314 -34.60 -4.79 -32.23
CA THR A 314 -35.47 -4.68 -31.06
C THR A 314 -36.06 -6.06 -30.78
N THR A 315 -35.75 -6.64 -29.63
CA THR A 315 -36.51 -7.78 -29.13
C THR A 315 -36.87 -7.56 -27.67
N ALA A 316 -38.18 -7.60 -27.44
CA ALA A 316 -38.86 -7.28 -26.20
C ALA A 316 -38.56 -8.27 -25.06
N ARG A 317 -38.68 -7.75 -23.83
CA ARG A 317 -38.71 -8.50 -22.57
C ARG A 317 -39.75 -9.64 -22.59
N PRO A 318 -39.46 -10.78 -21.95
CA PRO A 318 -40.49 -11.62 -21.32
C PRO A 318 -40.90 -11.01 -19.96
N PRO A 319 -42.20 -10.95 -19.64
CA PRO A 319 -42.69 -10.46 -18.36
C PRO A 319 -42.90 -11.64 -17.41
N GLU A 320 -42.01 -11.87 -16.46
CA GLU A 320 -42.37 -12.62 -15.26
C GLU A 320 -41.41 -12.25 -14.11
N GLU A 321 -41.92 -12.29 -12.89
CA GLU A 321 -41.32 -11.78 -11.63
C GLU A 321 -41.51 -10.30 -11.27
N GLN A 322 -42.78 -9.88 -11.21
CA GLN A 322 -43.22 -8.89 -10.20
C GLN A 322 -44.40 -9.43 -9.39
N LYS A 323 -44.19 -10.50 -8.60
CA LYS A 323 -45.13 -10.93 -7.56
C LYS A 323 -44.43 -11.63 -6.40
N SER A 324 -43.61 -10.93 -5.61
CA SER A 324 -43.29 -11.39 -4.24
C SER A 324 -42.63 -10.31 -3.38
N SER A 325 -43.38 -9.29 -2.97
CA SER A 325 -42.93 -8.38 -1.91
C SER A 325 -44.08 -7.81 -1.08
N ALA A 326 -45.30 -7.75 -1.64
CA ALA A 326 -46.49 -7.31 -0.90
C ALA A 326 -47.02 -8.33 0.14
N LYS A 327 -46.63 -9.61 0.06
CA LYS A 327 -47.16 -10.66 0.96
C LYS A 327 -46.39 -10.81 2.28
N ILE A 328 -45.13 -10.40 2.31
CA ILE A 328 -44.27 -10.50 3.51
C ILE A 328 -44.49 -9.30 4.45
N ILE A 329 -44.76 -8.11 3.91
CA ILE A 329 -44.99 -6.89 4.71
C ILE A 329 -46.33 -6.95 5.46
N LEU A 330 -47.34 -7.66 4.94
CA LEU A 330 -48.65 -7.77 5.60
C LEU A 330 -48.68 -8.78 6.76
N GLN A 331 -47.81 -9.80 6.75
CA GLN A 331 -47.71 -10.78 7.83
C GLN A 331 -46.97 -10.26 9.06
N SER A 332 -46.01 -9.34 8.88
CA SER A 332 -45.25 -8.74 9.99
C SER A 332 -46.07 -7.75 10.81
N ILE A 333 -47.04 -7.06 10.19
CA ILE A 333 -47.91 -6.11 10.89
C ILE A 333 -48.92 -6.83 11.80
N TRP A 334 -49.34 -8.05 11.45
CA TRP A 334 -50.31 -8.82 12.24
C TRP A 334 -49.70 -9.37 13.55
N VAL A 335 -48.42 -9.74 13.54
CA VAL A 335 -47.72 -10.24 14.75
C VAL A 335 -47.46 -9.11 15.75
N PHE A 336 -47.24 -7.88 15.28
CA PHE A 336 -47.03 -6.72 16.16
C PHE A 336 -48.29 -6.30 16.94
N PHE A 337 -49.49 -6.50 16.39
CA PHE A 337 -50.73 -6.16 17.11
C PHE A 337 -51.14 -7.19 18.17
N PHE A 338 -50.70 -8.45 18.06
CA PHE A 338 -51.02 -9.49 19.06
C PHE A 338 -50.17 -9.43 20.34
N LEU A 339 -48.99 -8.80 20.30
CA LEU A 339 -48.10 -8.69 21.45
C LEU A 339 -48.34 -7.46 22.34
N LEU A 340 -49.19 -6.52 21.90
CA LEU A 340 -49.52 -5.30 22.66
C LEU A 340 -50.78 -5.43 23.53
N PHE A 341 -51.47 -6.58 23.50
CA PHE A 341 -52.75 -6.78 24.20
C PHE A 341 -52.84 -8.09 25.01
N VAL A 342 -51.71 -8.60 25.53
CA VAL A 342 -51.70 -9.67 26.54
C VAL A 342 -51.03 -9.19 27.81
#